data_AF-A0A318VAQ1-F1
#
_entry.id   AF-A0A318VAQ1-F1
#
_cell.length_a   1.000
_cell.length_b   1.000
_cell.length_c   1.000
_cell.angle_alpha   90.00
_cell.angle_beta   90.00
_cell.angle_gamma   90.00
#
_symmetry.space_group_name_H-M   'P 1'
#
loop_
_entity.id
_entity.type
_entity.pdbx_description
1 polymer ?
#
loop_
_entity_poly.entity_id
_entity_poly.type
_entity_poly.pdbx_seq_one_letter_code
_entity_poly.pdbx_strand_id
1 'polypeptide(L)'
;MPELKAERSIAEKFLKEMVKADDTSNYDLFVKHYEEQDLVDFSPERFEQDIKHMQARNGRNVGYEYFGALQGYRNGNHDGCFRFVWKGIYEKREALITIDIHCKDGTWHANESTVR
;
A
#
# COMPACT_ATOMS: atom_id res chain seq x y z
N MET A 1 -6.38 -1.08 -20.61
CA MET A 1 -7.09 -0.29 -19.58
C MET A 1 -6.93 1.18 -19.92
N PRO A 2 -7.91 2.05 -19.62
CA PRO A 2 -7.72 3.51 -19.70
C PRO A 2 -6.44 3.92 -18.97
N GLU A 3 -5.82 5.03 -19.35
CA GLU A 3 -4.69 5.57 -18.60
C GLU A 3 -5.15 5.98 -17.19
N LEU A 4 -4.97 5.11 -16.20
CA LEU A 4 -5.28 5.32 -14.78
C LEU A 4 -4.30 6.31 -14.11
N LYS A 5 -4.00 7.43 -14.78
CA LYS A 5 -2.98 8.39 -14.35
C LYS A 5 -3.33 9.06 -13.02
N ALA A 6 -4.60 9.40 -12.81
CA ALA A 6 -5.07 10.05 -11.60
C ALA A 6 -5.05 9.08 -10.41
N GLU A 7 -5.59 7.89 -10.60
CA GLU A 7 -5.66 6.81 -9.62
C GLU A 7 -4.26 6.32 -9.24
N ARG A 8 -3.35 6.23 -10.22
CA ARG A 8 -1.94 5.92 -9.95
C ARG A 8 -1.30 6.98 -9.06
N SER A 9 -1.55 8.27 -9.31
CA SER A 9 -1.02 9.36 -8.49
C SER A 9 -1.48 9.26 -7.02
N ILE A 10 -2.74 8.86 -6.82
CA ILE A 10 -3.31 8.60 -5.49
C ILE A 10 -2.62 7.40 -4.84
N ALA A 11 -2.53 6.27 -5.54
CA ALA A 11 -1.88 5.07 -5.03
C ALA A 11 -0.39 5.29 -4.73
N GLU A 12 0.32 6.07 -5.55
CA GLU A 12 1.73 6.43 -5.33
C GLU A 12 1.90 7.35 -4.12
N LYS A 13 0.95 8.27 -3.88
CA LYS A 13 0.92 9.06 -2.64
C LYS A 13 0.77 8.14 -1.42
N PHE A 14 -0.15 7.18 -1.47
CA PHE A 14 -0.36 6.22 -0.38
C PHE A 14 0.91 5.38 -0.16
N LEU A 15 1.50 4.84 -1.22
CA LEU A 15 2.77 4.12 -1.17
C LEU A 15 3.86 4.92 -0.46
N LYS A 16 4.06 6.18 -0.85
CA LYS A 16 5.09 7.04 -0.26
C LYS A 16 4.87 7.27 1.23
N GLU A 17 3.62 7.47 1.65
CA GLU A 17 3.28 7.62 3.06
C GLU A 17 3.48 6.31 3.84
N MET A 18 3.10 5.15 3.27
CA MET A 18 3.26 3.84 3.88
C MET A 18 4.74 3.40 3.99
N VAL A 19 5.56 3.62 2.96
CA VAL A 19 7.01 3.36 3.03
C VAL A 19 7.66 4.21 4.13
N LYS A 20 7.28 5.50 4.22
CA LYS A 20 7.76 6.36 5.30
C LYS A 20 7.29 5.87 6.67
N ALA A 21 6.06 5.37 6.75
CA ALA A 21 5.51 4.81 7.97
C ALA A 21 6.30 3.58 8.43
N ASP A 22 6.65 2.67 7.52
CA ASP A 22 7.49 1.50 7.79
C ASP A 22 8.89 1.89 8.27
N ASP A 23 9.52 2.88 7.62
CA ASP A 23 10.88 3.34 7.98
C ASP A 23 10.94 4.07 9.33
N THR A 24 9.82 4.66 9.77
CA THR A 24 9.72 5.45 11.01
C THR A 24 8.90 4.77 12.10
N SER A 25 8.46 3.53 11.88
CA SER A 25 7.56 2.77 12.76
C SER A 25 6.30 3.57 13.16
N ASN A 26 5.72 4.30 12.21
CA ASN A 26 4.59 5.19 12.44
C ASN A 26 3.26 4.54 12.02
N TYR A 27 2.59 3.89 12.98
CA TYR A 27 1.32 3.19 12.75
C TYR A 27 0.23 4.11 12.19
N ASP A 28 0.03 5.28 12.79
CA ASP A 28 -1.03 6.22 12.38
C ASP A 28 -0.87 6.67 10.94
N LEU A 29 0.37 6.88 10.49
CA LEU A 29 0.67 7.22 9.10
C LEU A 29 0.39 6.06 8.15
N PHE A 30 0.66 4.81 8.56
CA PHE A 30 0.41 3.62 7.75
C PHE A 30 -1.08 3.42 7.50
N VAL A 31 -1.89 3.55 8.56
CA VAL A 31 -3.33 3.24 8.50
C VAL A 31 -4.19 4.42 8.02
N LYS A 32 -3.61 5.60 7.86
CA LYS A 32 -4.29 6.86 7.53
C LYS A 32 -5.29 6.79 6.37
N HIS A 33 -5.05 5.93 5.39
CA HIS A 33 -5.89 5.83 4.18
C HIS A 33 -6.84 4.63 4.19
N TYR A 34 -6.84 3.81 5.24
CA TYR A 34 -7.76 2.69 5.37
C TYR A 34 -9.10 3.15 5.96
N GLU A 35 -10.18 2.43 5.65
CA GLU A 35 -11.42 2.55 6.43
C GLU A 35 -11.27 1.78 7.75
N GLU A 36 -11.90 2.27 8.82
CA GLU A 36 -11.80 1.64 10.16
C GLU A 36 -12.21 0.16 10.15
N GLN A 37 -13.19 -0.19 9.33
CA GLN A 37 -13.67 -1.56 9.14
C GLN A 37 -12.61 -2.51 8.56
N ASP A 38 -11.62 -1.99 7.82
CA ASP A 38 -10.55 -2.79 7.21
C ASP A 38 -9.37 -3.02 8.18
N LEU A 39 -9.39 -2.35 9.34
CA LEU A 39 -8.33 -2.39 10.35
C LEU A 39 -8.67 -3.29 11.56
N VAL A 40 -9.82 -3.97 11.56
CA VAL A 40 -10.33 -4.73 12.72
C VAL A 40 -9.31 -5.71 13.33
N ASP A 41 -8.46 -6.33 12.49
CA ASP A 41 -7.42 -7.27 12.92
C ASP A 41 -5.99 -6.75 12.74
N PHE A 42 -5.83 -5.43 12.55
CA PHE A 42 -4.53 -4.81 12.33
C PHE A 42 -4.23 -3.84 13.48
N SER A 43 -3.49 -4.31 14.48
CA SER A 43 -3.11 -3.51 15.64
C SER A 43 -1.72 -2.88 15.49
N PRO A 44 -1.37 -1.85 16.30
CA PRO A 44 -0.02 -1.31 16.35
C PRO A 44 1.06 -2.36 16.64
N GLU A 45 0.77 -3.35 17.49
CA GLU A 45 1.72 -4.44 17.81
C GLU A 45 1.95 -5.35 16.61
N ARG A 46 0.90 -5.65 15.85
CA ARG A 46 1.02 -6.43 14.61
C ARG A 46 1.85 -5.67 13.57
N PHE A 47 1.59 -4.38 13.40
CA PHE A 47 2.37 -3.51 12.52
C PHE A 47 3.85 -3.49 12.90
N GLU A 48 4.18 -3.36 14.18
CA GLU A 48 5.58 -3.37 14.64
C GLU A 48 6.27 -4.73 14.33
N GLN A 49 5.56 -5.84 14.52
CA GLN A 49 6.07 -7.18 14.17
C GLN A 49 6.29 -7.32 12.66
N ASP A 50 5.36 -6.83 11.84
CA ASP A 50 5.47 -6.87 10.38
C ASP A 50 6.67 -6.05 9.88
N ILE A 51 6.91 -4.84 10.42
CA ILE A 51 8.10 -4.05 10.11
C ILE A 51 9.38 -4.79 10.48
N LYS A 52 9.46 -5.37 11.69
CA LYS A 52 10.65 -6.11 12.14
C LYS A 52 10.97 -7.26 11.19
N HIS A 53 9.96 -8.05 10.81
CA HIS A 53 10.13 -9.14 9.85
C HIS A 53 10.52 -8.63 8.46
N MET A 54 9.90 -7.54 7.99
CA MET A 54 10.21 -6.94 6.70
C MET A 54 11.66 -6.43 6.67
N GLN A 55 12.12 -5.69 7.67
CA GLN A 55 13.49 -5.16 7.74
C GLN A 55 14.53 -6.27 7.89
N ALA A 56 14.22 -7.32 8.64
CA ALA A 56 15.09 -8.50 8.75
C ALA A 56 15.27 -9.18 7.38
N ARG A 57 14.18 -9.36 6.64
CA ARG A 57 14.15 -10.05 5.33
C ARG A 57 14.69 -9.19 4.18
N ASN A 58 14.28 -7.92 4.11
CA ASN A 58 14.48 -7.05 2.95
C ASN A 58 15.54 -5.96 3.20
N GLY A 59 15.75 -5.56 4.45
CA GLY A 59 16.43 -4.30 4.78
C GLY A 59 15.51 -3.09 4.61
N ARG A 60 16.07 -1.88 4.60
CA ARG A 60 15.32 -0.63 4.39
C ARG A 60 14.94 -0.45 2.92
N ASN A 61 13.85 0.28 2.67
CA ASN A 61 13.51 0.68 1.31
C ASN A 61 14.50 1.75 0.82
N VAL A 62 15.00 1.60 -0.40
CA VAL A 62 15.90 2.59 -1.04
C VAL A 62 15.27 3.22 -2.29
N GLY A 63 14.12 2.70 -2.72
CA GLY A 63 13.37 3.21 -3.86
C GLY A 63 12.29 2.23 -4.34
N TYR A 64 11.58 2.64 -5.38
CA TYR A 64 10.62 1.80 -6.08
C TYR A 64 10.43 2.25 -7.54
N GLU A 65 10.06 1.33 -8.40
CA GLU A 65 9.82 1.56 -9.84
C GLU A 65 8.43 1.06 -10.22
N TYR A 66 7.64 1.89 -10.92
CA TYR A 66 6.28 1.52 -11.31
C TYR A 66 6.29 0.39 -12.35
N PHE A 67 5.50 -0.65 -12.09
CA PHE A 67 5.45 -1.85 -12.93
C PHE A 67 4.15 -1.95 -13.72
N GLY A 68 3.01 -1.61 -13.13
CA GLY A 68 1.73 -1.66 -13.82
C GLY A 68 0.52 -1.56 -12.91
N ALA A 69 -0.66 -1.78 -13.52
CA ALA A 69 -1.94 -1.80 -12.82
C ALA A 69 -2.78 -3.00 -13.24
N LEU A 70 -3.60 -3.46 -12.32
CA LEU A 70 -4.57 -4.55 -12.45
C LEU A 70 -5.94 -4.03 -11.99
N GLN A 71 -7.01 -4.64 -12.50
CA GLN A 71 -8.34 -4.41 -11.94
C GLN A 71 -8.36 -4.97 -10.51
N GLY A 72 -8.67 -4.11 -9.53
CA GLY A 72 -8.82 -4.50 -8.13
C GLY A 72 -10.10 -5.29 -7.91
N TYR A 73 -10.20 -5.94 -6.75
CA TYR A 73 -11.37 -6.73 -6.35
C TYR A 73 -12.61 -5.83 -6.25
N ARG A 74 -13.68 -6.16 -7.00
CA ARG A 74 -14.95 -5.44 -6.93
C ARG A 74 -15.87 -6.15 -5.94
N ASN A 75 -16.13 -5.53 -4.80
CA ASN A 75 -17.37 -5.77 -4.05
C ASN A 75 -18.39 -4.71 -4.52
N GLY A 76 -19.69 -4.98 -4.47
CA GLY A 76 -20.72 -4.08 -5.03
C GLY A 76 -20.85 -2.70 -4.35
N ASN A 77 -19.94 -2.34 -3.44
CA ASN A 77 -20.00 -1.13 -2.61
C ASN A 77 -18.99 -0.05 -3.04
N HIS A 78 -18.14 -0.31 -4.05
CA HIS A 78 -17.05 0.60 -4.44
C HIS A 78 -17.18 1.05 -5.90
N ASP A 79 -17.04 2.36 -6.14
CA ASP A 79 -17.19 2.97 -7.48
C ASP A 79 -15.98 2.72 -8.39
N GLY A 80 -14.85 2.32 -7.82
CA GLY A 80 -13.66 1.91 -8.55
C GLY A 80 -12.72 1.13 -7.63
N CYS A 81 -12.10 0.08 -8.15
CA CYS A 81 -11.11 -0.72 -7.42
C CYS A 81 -9.93 -0.99 -8.34
N PHE A 82 -8.74 -0.56 -7.94
CA PHE A 82 -7.53 -0.67 -8.75
C PHE A 82 -6.38 -1.17 -7.90
N ARG A 83 -5.61 -2.09 -8.47
CA ARG A 83 -4.37 -2.61 -7.91
C ARG A 83 -3.21 -2.03 -8.68
N PHE A 84 -2.32 -1.34 -8.00
CA PHE A 84 -1.10 -0.81 -8.59
C PHE A 84 0.11 -1.58 -8.05
N VAL A 85 1.06 -1.82 -8.94
CA VAL A 85 2.20 -2.69 -8.68
C VAL A 85 3.49 -1.92 -8.94
N TRP A 86 4.41 -1.99 -8.00
CA TRP A 86 5.77 -1.47 -8.10
C TRP A 86 6.79 -2.57 -7.81
N LYS A 87 7.94 -2.45 -8.44
CA LYS A 87 9.16 -3.11 -8.00
C LYS A 87 9.75 -2.29 -6.85
N GLY A 88 9.69 -2.82 -5.63
CA GLY A 88 10.36 -2.25 -4.47
C GLY A 88 11.84 -2.61 -4.46
N ILE A 89 12.70 -1.62 -4.24
CA ILE A 89 14.15 -1.80 -4.14
C ILE A 89 14.51 -1.65 -2.66
N TYR A 90 15.05 -2.71 -2.07
CA TYR A 90 15.49 -2.73 -0.67
C TYR A 90 16.97 -3.09 -0.59
N GLU A 91 17.60 -2.80 0.55
CA GLU A 91 19.04 -3.02 0.75
C GLU A 91 19.50 -4.47 0.49
N LYS A 92 18.65 -5.46 0.76
CA LYS A 92 19.01 -6.89 0.65
C LYS A 92 18.41 -7.59 -0.55
N ARG A 93 17.36 -7.02 -1.17
CA ARG A 93 16.65 -7.63 -2.29
C ARG A 93 15.70 -6.66 -2.99
N GLU A 94 15.21 -7.10 -4.14
CA GLU A 94 14.03 -6.52 -4.78
C GLU A 94 12.78 -7.26 -4.29
N ALA A 95 11.64 -6.58 -4.27
CA ALA A 95 10.36 -7.13 -3.83
C ALA A 95 9.21 -6.58 -4.68
N LEU A 96 8.09 -7.27 -4.69
CA LEU A 96 6.88 -6.75 -5.34
C LEU A 96 6.05 -5.98 -4.32
N ILE A 97 5.79 -4.69 -4.58
CA ILE A 97 4.91 -3.87 -3.77
C ILE A 97 3.56 -3.75 -4.48
N THR A 98 2.49 -4.02 -3.75
CA THR A 98 1.11 -3.89 -4.25
C THR A 98 0.35 -2.91 -3.38
N ILE A 99 -0.28 -1.91 -4.01
CA ILE A 99 -1.25 -1.02 -3.35
C ILE A 99 -2.59 -1.14 -4.06
N ASP A 100 -3.59 -1.60 -3.34
CA ASP A 100 -4.97 -1.63 -3.82
C ASP A 100 -5.71 -0.42 -3.26
N ILE A 101 -6.39 0.32 -4.13
CA ILE A 101 -7.22 1.47 -3.75
C ILE A 101 -8.64 1.33 -4.27
N HIS A 102 -9.59 1.90 -3.53
CA HIS A 102 -10.96 2.08 -3.98
C HIS A 102 -11.47 3.48 -3.75
N CYS A 103 -12.50 3.84 -4.52
CA CYS A 103 -13.25 5.08 -4.35
C CYS A 103 -14.62 4.78 -3.75
N LYS A 104 -15.00 5.55 -2.72
CA LYS A 104 -16.30 5.52 -2.07
C LYS A 104 -16.71 6.95 -1.74
N ASP A 105 -17.88 7.37 -2.22
CA ASP A 105 -18.41 8.72 -2.02
C ASP A 105 -17.41 9.85 -2.38
N GLY A 106 -16.61 9.62 -3.43
CA GLY A 106 -15.58 10.57 -3.91
C GLY A 106 -14.28 10.59 -3.09
N THR A 107 -14.16 9.76 -2.06
CA THR A 107 -12.95 9.62 -1.24
C THR A 107 -12.21 8.33 -1.61
N TRP A 108 -10.88 8.42 -1.69
CA TRP A 108 -10.02 7.28 -1.99
C TRP A 108 -9.47 6.64 -0.73
N HIS A 109 -9.54 5.32 -0.67
CA HIS A 109 -9.12 4.50 0.46
C HIS A 109 -8.16 3.40 -0.01
N ALA A 110 -7.30 2.92 0.88
CA ALA A 110 -6.47 1.75 0.68
C ALA A 110 -7.22 0.48 1.12
N ASN A 111 -7.11 -0.59 0.34
CA ASN A 111 -7.61 -1.93 0.69
C ASN A 111 -6.47 -2.87 1.09
N GLU A 112 -5.36 -2.80 0.36
CA GLU A 112 -4.22 -3.71 0.52
C GLU A 112 -2.93 -2.91 0.37
N SER A 113 -1.96 -3.17 1.23
CA SER A 113 -0.55 -2.80 1.05
C SER A 113 0.30 -4.02 1.36
N THR A 114 0.92 -4.61 0.35
CA THR A 114 1.76 -5.82 0.55
C THR A 114 3.11 -5.73 -0.13
N VAL A 115 4.10 -6.34 0.52
CA VAL A 115 5.47 -6.50 0.03
C VAL A 115 5.83 -7.98 -0.03
N ARG A 116 5.98 -8.54 -1.24
CA ARG A 116 6.22 -9.97 -1.46
C ARG A 116 7.64 -10.27 -1.92
#